data_AF-A0A9D2G912-F1
#
_entry.id   AF-A0A9D2G912-F1
#
_cell.length_a   1.000
_cell.length_b   1.000
_cell.length_c   1.000
_cell.angle_alpha   90.00
_cell.angle_beta   90.00
_cell.angle_gamma   90.00
#
_symmetry.space_group_name_H-M   'P 1'
#
loop_
_entity.id
_entity.type
_entity.pdbx_description
1 polymer ?
#
loop_
_entity_poly.entity_id
_entity_poly.type
_entity_poly.pdbx_seq_one_letter_code
_entity_poly.pdbx_strand_id
1 'polypeptide(L)'
;MQVSARILGQEYGLTAEEMNRVLVKQGFLQGTPGDYSVTQKALQYVVEKDFHRGTGGYACYNRYWTTRTFDDSIKEVLDVSAELINEVRGEIAADRAARYAAQAAARAQANTDFLSKQAAEKAAKEVAERSALETEELIAKLKKAGKISLIVGGVIIVGYGIYKVTPKVKAWWAEHKHNESEESEAE
;
A
#
# COMPACT_ATOMS: atom_id res chain seq x y z
N MET A 1 -39.96 -5.92 -8.85
CA MET A 1 -39.19 -6.12 -7.59
C MET A 1 -37.78 -5.62 -7.84
N GLN A 2 -37.09 -5.03 -6.84
CA GLN A 2 -35.71 -4.58 -7.01
C GLN A 2 -34.72 -5.65 -6.56
N VAL A 3 -33.90 -6.13 -7.48
CA VAL A 3 -32.91 -7.19 -7.26
C VAL A 3 -31.49 -6.66 -7.46
N SER A 4 -30.55 -7.15 -6.66
CA SER A 4 -29.12 -6.88 -6.89
C SER A 4 -28.57 -7.79 -7.99
N ALA A 5 -27.44 -7.42 -8.60
CA ALA A 5 -26.75 -8.28 -9.58
C ALA A 5 -26.45 -9.69 -9.04
N ARG A 6 -26.24 -9.83 -7.71
CA ARG A 6 -26.09 -11.13 -7.07
C ARG A 6 -27.35 -11.98 -7.19
N ILE A 7 -28.51 -11.40 -6.88
CA ILE A 7 -29.80 -12.11 -6.92
C ILE A 7 -30.19 -12.41 -8.37
N LEU A 8 -29.97 -11.45 -9.26
CA LEU A 8 -30.18 -11.62 -10.70
C LEU A 8 -29.33 -12.78 -11.28
N GLY A 9 -28.06 -12.86 -10.88
CA GLY A 9 -27.16 -13.92 -11.34
C GLY A 9 -27.52 -15.32 -10.83
N GLN A 10 -28.18 -15.44 -9.67
CA GLN A 10 -28.53 -16.75 -9.10
C GLN A 10 -29.42 -17.59 -10.01
N GLU A 11 -30.33 -16.95 -10.75
CA GLU A 11 -31.22 -17.64 -11.71
C GLU A 11 -30.44 -18.29 -12.86
N TYR A 12 -29.25 -17.77 -13.17
CA TYR A 12 -28.36 -18.26 -14.23
C TYR A 12 -27.17 -19.05 -13.69
N GLY A 13 -27.12 -19.33 -12.37
CA GLY A 13 -25.97 -19.98 -11.72
C GLY A 13 -24.69 -19.13 -11.75
N LEU A 14 -24.84 -17.80 -11.76
CA LEU A 14 -23.76 -16.82 -11.79
C LEU A 14 -23.55 -16.18 -10.42
N THR A 15 -22.29 -15.89 -10.11
CA THR A 15 -21.89 -15.02 -9.01
C THR A 15 -22.15 -13.55 -9.36
N ALA A 16 -22.07 -12.67 -8.35
CA ALA A 16 -22.24 -11.23 -8.57
C ALA A 16 -21.18 -10.64 -9.51
N GLU A 17 -19.93 -11.12 -9.47
CA GLU A 17 -18.85 -10.64 -10.35
C GLU A 17 -19.11 -11.05 -11.81
N GLU A 18 -19.51 -12.30 -12.03
CA GLU A 18 -19.88 -12.81 -13.37
C GLU A 18 -21.09 -12.07 -13.93
N MET A 19 -22.15 -11.90 -13.13
CA MET A 19 -23.35 -11.18 -13.58
C MET A 19 -23.04 -9.72 -13.93
N ASN A 20 -22.20 -9.04 -13.14
CA ASN A 20 -21.76 -7.68 -13.48
C ASN A 20 -20.99 -7.64 -14.80
N ARG A 21 -20.16 -8.64 -15.11
CA ARG A 21 -19.46 -8.73 -16.39
C ARG A 21 -20.40 -8.99 -17.56
N VAL A 22 -21.42 -9.85 -17.38
CA VAL A 22 -22.49 -10.04 -18.37
C VAL A 22 -23.22 -8.72 -18.63
N LEU A 23 -23.60 -7.99 -17.58
CA LEU A 23 -24.25 -6.67 -17.69
C LEU A 23 -23.37 -5.64 -18.42
N VAL A 24 -22.04 -5.70 -18.24
CA VAL A 24 -21.10 -4.86 -18.98
C VAL A 24 -21.06 -5.24 -20.46
N LYS A 25 -20.91 -6.53 -20.78
CA LYS A 25 -20.86 -7.00 -22.18
C LYS A 25 -22.15 -6.71 -22.94
N GLN A 26 -23.29 -6.78 -22.27
CA GLN A 26 -24.59 -6.42 -22.85
C GLN A 26 -24.87 -4.91 -22.87
N GLY A 27 -23.94 -4.08 -22.36
CA GLY A 27 -24.00 -2.63 -22.41
C GLY A 27 -24.98 -2.00 -21.41
N PHE A 28 -25.40 -2.70 -20.36
CA PHE A 28 -26.19 -2.13 -19.26
C PHE A 28 -25.31 -1.44 -18.22
N LEU A 29 -24.10 -1.97 -18.02
CA LEU A 29 -23.09 -1.37 -17.15
C LEU A 29 -21.83 -1.02 -17.96
N GLN A 30 -21.02 -0.13 -17.42
CA GLN A 30 -19.67 0.16 -17.91
C GLN A 30 -18.70 0.25 -16.73
N GLY A 31 -17.40 0.14 -16.99
CA GLY A 31 -16.35 0.26 -15.99
C GLY A 31 -15.72 -1.06 -15.58
N THR A 32 -15.13 -1.08 -14.38
CA THR A 32 -14.32 -2.21 -13.89
C THR A 32 -14.86 -2.75 -12.57
N PRO A 33 -14.47 -3.98 -12.15
CA PRO A 33 -14.90 -4.52 -10.86
C PRO A 33 -14.62 -3.57 -9.70
N GLY A 34 -15.70 -3.14 -9.02
CA GLY A 34 -15.63 -2.19 -7.91
C GLY A 34 -15.95 -0.74 -8.29
N ASP A 35 -15.94 -0.42 -9.58
CA ASP A 35 -16.26 0.91 -10.11
C ASP A 35 -17.08 0.78 -11.40
N TYR A 36 -18.33 0.34 -11.22
CA TYR A 36 -19.30 0.27 -12.29
C TYR A 36 -20.10 1.56 -12.39
N SER A 37 -20.53 1.91 -13.59
CA SER A 37 -21.48 2.98 -13.86
C SER A 37 -22.62 2.47 -14.73
N VAL A 38 -23.79 3.07 -14.58
CA VAL A 38 -24.99 2.71 -15.35
C VAL A 38 -24.94 3.40 -16.72
N THR A 39 -25.24 2.65 -17.78
CA THR A 39 -25.34 3.22 -19.13
C THR A 39 -26.74 3.76 -19.40
N GLN A 40 -26.89 4.55 -20.46
CA GLN A 40 -28.20 5.08 -20.86
C GLN A 40 -29.24 3.98 -21.12
N LYS A 41 -28.82 2.83 -21.64
CA LYS A 41 -29.67 1.65 -21.89
C LYS A 41 -30.29 1.09 -20.60
N ALA A 42 -29.55 1.18 -19.51
CA ALA A 42 -29.95 0.61 -18.22
C ALA A 42 -30.77 1.54 -17.34
N LEU A 43 -30.87 2.84 -17.66
CA LEU A 43 -31.56 3.82 -16.82
C LEU A 43 -33.04 3.48 -16.55
N GLN A 44 -33.71 2.81 -17.50
CA GLN A 44 -35.10 2.38 -17.33
C GLN A 44 -35.26 1.15 -16.42
N TYR A 45 -34.16 0.42 -16.19
CA TYR A 45 -34.15 -0.82 -15.40
C TYR A 45 -33.40 -0.69 -14.09
N VAL A 46 -32.61 0.37 -13.90
CA VAL A 46 -31.73 0.53 -12.75
C VAL A 46 -32.20 1.66 -11.88
N VAL A 47 -32.19 1.40 -10.57
CA VAL A 47 -32.26 2.43 -9.54
C VAL A 47 -30.93 2.47 -8.81
N GLU A 48 -30.28 3.63 -8.87
CA GLU A 48 -29.12 3.96 -8.06
C GLU A 48 -29.59 4.68 -6.79
N LYS A 49 -29.01 4.30 -5.66
CA LYS A 49 -29.19 5.01 -4.39
C LYS A 49 -27.82 5.32 -3.81
N ASP A 50 -27.57 6.60 -3.62
CA ASP A 50 -26.37 7.08 -2.98
C ASP A 50 -26.53 7.08 -1.47
N PHE A 51 -25.49 6.62 -0.80
CA PHE A 51 -25.41 6.59 0.64
C PHE A 51 -24.14 7.32 1.07
N HIS A 52 -24.24 7.98 2.21
CA HIS A 52 -23.10 8.58 2.88
C HIS A 52 -23.23 8.35 4.39
N ARG A 53 -22.09 8.19 5.07
CA ARG A 53 -22.06 8.19 6.55
C ARG A 53 -21.89 9.61 7.08
N GLY A 54 -22.99 10.37 7.12
CA GLY A 54 -23.15 11.56 7.98
C GLY A 54 -22.48 12.86 7.53
N THR A 55 -22.62 13.88 8.39
CA THR A 55 -22.18 15.27 8.19
C THR A 55 -21.19 15.65 9.29
N GLY A 56 -19.88 15.47 9.06
CA GLY A 56 -18.84 16.07 9.90
C GLY A 56 -17.61 15.20 10.18
N GLY A 57 -16.44 15.82 10.17
CA GLY A 57 -15.12 15.19 10.38
C GLY A 57 -14.26 15.12 9.13
N TYR A 58 -13.14 14.40 9.21
CA TYR A 58 -12.22 14.19 8.08
C TYR A 58 -12.87 13.34 6.98
N ALA A 59 -12.57 13.64 5.71
CA ALA A 59 -13.10 12.95 4.54
C ALA A 59 -12.90 11.42 4.58
N CYS A 60 -11.88 10.93 5.31
CA CYS A 60 -11.63 9.49 5.49
C CYS A 60 -12.75 8.74 6.27
N TYR A 61 -13.59 9.45 7.03
CA TYR A 61 -14.73 8.88 7.77
C TYR A 61 -16.07 9.04 7.06
N ASN A 62 -16.16 9.97 6.11
CA ASN A 62 -17.36 10.21 5.31
C ASN A 62 -17.32 9.30 4.08
N ARG A 63 -17.58 8.00 4.28
CA ARG A 63 -17.64 7.05 3.16
C ARG A 63 -18.89 7.30 2.35
N TYR A 64 -18.71 7.58 1.07
CA TYR A 64 -19.76 7.58 0.05
C TYR A 64 -19.77 6.23 -0.65
N TRP A 65 -20.97 5.70 -0.90
CA TRP A 65 -21.13 4.52 -1.74
C TRP A 65 -22.48 4.55 -2.43
N THR A 66 -22.53 4.03 -3.65
CA THR A 66 -23.75 3.90 -4.42
C THR A 66 -24.15 2.44 -4.44
N THR A 67 -25.40 2.14 -4.12
CA THR A 67 -25.97 0.82 -4.35
C THR A 67 -26.79 0.85 -5.63
N ARG A 68 -26.68 -0.22 -6.42
CA ARG A 68 -27.42 -0.38 -7.68
C ARG A 68 -28.33 -1.58 -7.57
N THR A 69 -29.60 -1.36 -7.88
CA THR A 69 -30.61 -2.41 -7.94
C THR A 69 -31.32 -2.35 -9.27
N PHE A 70 -31.63 -3.53 -9.82
CA PHE A 70 -32.30 -3.70 -11.08
C PHE A 70 -33.76 -4.05 -10.84
N ASP A 71 -34.66 -3.50 -11.63
CA ASP A 71 -36.02 -3.99 -11.70
C ASP A 71 -36.06 -5.36 -12.40
N ASP A 72 -36.97 -6.23 -11.95
CA ASP A 72 -37.14 -7.57 -12.51
C ASP A 72 -37.40 -7.58 -14.03
N SER A 73 -37.99 -6.51 -14.59
CA SER A 73 -38.20 -6.36 -16.04
C SER A 73 -36.92 -6.46 -16.87
N ILE A 74 -35.74 -6.24 -16.27
CA ILE A 74 -34.46 -6.43 -16.99
C ILE A 74 -34.28 -7.86 -17.51
N LYS A 75 -34.89 -8.85 -16.85
CA LYS A 75 -34.81 -10.27 -17.21
C LYS A 75 -35.37 -10.55 -18.60
N GLU A 76 -36.33 -9.76 -19.06
CA GLU A 76 -36.94 -9.91 -20.39
C GLU A 76 -36.00 -9.47 -21.52
N VAL A 77 -34.97 -8.67 -21.20
CA VAL A 77 -34.03 -8.09 -22.17
C VAL A 77 -32.62 -8.67 -22.03
N LEU A 78 -32.36 -9.41 -20.95
CA LEU A 78 -31.08 -10.06 -20.71
C LEU A 78 -30.90 -11.28 -21.62
N ASP A 79 -29.89 -11.21 -22.50
CA ASP A 79 -29.52 -12.32 -23.37
C ASP A 79 -28.33 -13.10 -22.78
N VAL A 80 -28.63 -13.99 -21.83
CA VAL A 80 -27.61 -14.79 -21.14
C VAL A 80 -27.47 -16.16 -21.82
N SER A 81 -26.60 -16.24 -22.83
CA SER A 81 -26.25 -17.49 -23.50
C SER A 81 -25.18 -18.29 -22.74
N ALA A 82 -25.14 -19.61 -22.94
CA ALA A 82 -24.10 -20.45 -22.35
C ALA A 82 -22.69 -20.07 -22.83
N GLU A 83 -22.58 -19.58 -24.08
CA GLU A 83 -21.32 -19.09 -24.64
C GLU A 83 -20.82 -17.85 -23.90
N LEU A 84 -21.71 -16.87 -23.67
CA LEU A 84 -21.38 -15.66 -22.92
C LEU A 84 -20.96 -15.96 -21.48
N ILE A 85 -21.63 -16.92 -20.84
CA ILE A 85 -21.26 -17.36 -19.48
C ILE A 85 -19.84 -17.94 -19.47
N ASN A 86 -19.50 -18.80 -20.42
CA ASN A 86 -18.19 -19.43 -20.50
C ASN A 86 -17.09 -18.41 -20.82
N GLU A 87 -17.37 -17.46 -21.72
CA GLU A 87 -16.49 -16.34 -22.03
C GLU A 87 -16.17 -15.53 -20.77
N VAL A 88 -17.20 -15.07 -20.05
CA VAL A 88 -17.05 -14.28 -18.82
C VAL A 88 -16.28 -15.05 -17.75
N ARG A 89 -16.55 -16.34 -17.59
CA ARG A 89 -15.80 -17.21 -16.66
C ARG A 89 -14.33 -17.31 -17.04
N GLY A 90 -14.03 -17.47 -18.32
CA GLY A 90 -12.67 -17.51 -18.85
C GLY A 90 -11.92 -16.21 -18.57
N GLU A 91 -12.54 -15.08 -18.86
CA GLU A 91 -11.97 -13.74 -18.59
C GLU A 91 -11.69 -13.53 -17.10
N ILE A 92 -12.66 -13.83 -16.23
CA ILE A 92 -12.48 -13.66 -14.78
C ILE A 92 -11.38 -14.60 -14.25
N ALA A 93 -11.30 -15.83 -14.75
CA ALA A 93 -10.24 -16.77 -14.37
C ALA A 93 -8.85 -16.24 -14.79
N ALA A 94 -8.72 -15.71 -16.01
CA ALA A 94 -7.50 -15.10 -16.49
C ALA A 94 -7.10 -13.87 -15.67
N ASP A 95 -8.05 -12.97 -15.39
CA ASP A 95 -7.84 -11.77 -14.55
C ASP A 95 -7.40 -12.15 -13.13
N ARG A 96 -8.00 -13.20 -12.55
CA ARG A 96 -7.60 -13.71 -11.23
C ARG A 96 -6.20 -14.31 -11.27
N ALA A 97 -5.89 -15.13 -12.28
CA ALA A 97 -4.57 -15.73 -12.45
C ALA A 97 -3.48 -14.65 -12.58
N ALA A 98 -3.71 -13.62 -13.40
CA ALA A 98 -2.80 -12.50 -13.57
C ALA A 98 -2.58 -11.73 -12.26
N ARG A 99 -3.66 -11.45 -11.51
CA ARG A 99 -3.57 -10.79 -10.20
C ARG A 99 -2.77 -11.62 -9.18
N TYR A 100 -2.99 -12.93 -9.12
CA TYR A 100 -2.24 -13.80 -8.22
C TYR A 100 -0.76 -13.92 -8.60
N ALA A 101 -0.44 -14.02 -9.90
CA ALA A 101 0.93 -14.03 -10.38
C ALA A 101 1.66 -12.72 -10.02
N ALA A 102 1.02 -11.57 -10.24
CA ALA A 102 1.57 -10.27 -9.86
C ALA A 102 1.80 -10.15 -8.34
N GLN A 103 0.84 -10.61 -7.53
CA GLN A 103 1.00 -10.63 -6.06
C GLN A 103 2.12 -11.58 -5.61
N ALA A 104 2.27 -12.75 -6.25
CA ALA A 104 3.33 -13.69 -5.95
C ALA A 104 4.71 -13.09 -6.27
N ALA A 105 4.86 -12.43 -7.41
CA ALA A 105 6.10 -11.73 -7.79
C ALA A 105 6.42 -10.59 -6.80
N ALA A 106 5.43 -9.76 -6.45
CA ALA A 106 5.61 -8.69 -5.48
C ALA A 106 6.01 -9.21 -4.09
N ARG A 107 5.44 -10.33 -3.64
CA ARG A 107 5.82 -10.98 -2.38
C ARG A 107 7.23 -11.56 -2.44
N ALA A 108 7.62 -12.17 -3.56
CA ALA A 108 8.98 -12.69 -3.73
C ALA A 108 10.01 -11.56 -3.66
N GLN A 109 9.75 -10.44 -4.35
CA GLN A 109 10.60 -9.25 -4.30
C GLN A 109 10.67 -8.64 -2.89
N ALA A 110 9.51 -8.49 -2.22
CA ALA A 110 9.49 -7.99 -0.84
C ALA A 110 10.29 -8.89 0.12
N ASN A 111 10.26 -10.21 -0.09
CA ASN A 111 11.02 -11.15 0.72
C ASN A 111 12.53 -11.06 0.45
N THR A 112 12.95 -10.94 -0.81
CA THR A 112 14.38 -10.73 -1.14
C THR A 112 14.91 -9.42 -0.57
N ASP A 113 14.10 -8.35 -0.62
CA ASP A 113 14.45 -7.05 -0.06
C ASP A 113 14.53 -7.09 1.47
N PHE A 114 13.66 -7.86 2.11
CA PHE A 114 13.71 -8.08 3.55
C PHE A 114 14.97 -8.86 3.98
N LEU A 115 15.27 -9.96 3.27
CA LEU A 115 16.44 -10.79 3.56
C LEU A 115 17.75 -10.03 3.33
N SER A 116 17.85 -9.23 2.27
CA SER A 116 19.05 -8.41 2.00
C SER A 116 19.27 -7.34 3.07
N LYS A 117 18.22 -6.66 3.53
CA LYS A 117 18.28 -5.73 4.66
C LYS A 117 18.72 -6.42 5.94
N GLN A 118 18.17 -7.60 6.24
CA GLN A 118 18.55 -8.35 7.44
C GLN A 118 20.02 -8.82 7.38
N ALA A 119 20.50 -9.27 6.20
CA ALA A 119 21.89 -9.66 6.01
C ALA A 119 22.84 -8.46 6.19
N ALA A 120 22.49 -7.30 5.63
CA ALA A 120 23.27 -6.06 5.80
C ALA A 120 23.31 -5.61 7.27
N GLU A 121 22.19 -5.70 7.99
CA GLU A 121 22.13 -5.36 9.42
C GLU A 121 22.98 -6.31 10.27
N LYS A 122 22.94 -7.62 9.99
CA LYS A 122 23.80 -8.60 10.68
C LYS A 122 25.28 -8.35 10.40
N ALA A 123 25.65 -8.12 9.14
CA ALA A 123 27.03 -7.80 8.78
C ALA A 123 27.52 -6.52 9.47
N ALA A 124 26.68 -5.47 9.54
CA ALA A 124 27.01 -4.24 10.25
C ALA A 124 27.20 -4.47 11.75
N LYS A 125 26.37 -5.31 12.38
CA LYS A 125 26.53 -5.70 13.80
C LYS A 125 27.82 -6.49 14.04
N GLU A 126 28.13 -7.47 13.19
CA GLU A 126 29.37 -8.24 13.31
C GLU A 126 30.63 -7.38 13.12
N VAL A 127 30.60 -6.40 12.21
CA VAL A 127 31.69 -5.42 12.05
C VAL A 127 31.79 -4.51 13.28
N ALA A 128 30.67 -4.08 13.85
CA ALA A 128 30.65 -3.29 15.07
C ALA A 128 31.20 -4.08 16.27
N GLU A 129 30.83 -5.36 16.41
CA GLU A 129 31.33 -6.24 17.46
C GLU A 129 32.83 -6.53 17.32
N ARG A 130 33.32 -6.83 16.11
CA ARG A 130 34.76 -7.03 15.87
C ARG A 130 35.57 -5.77 16.15
N SER A 131 35.10 -4.61 15.71
CA SER A 131 35.80 -3.34 15.99
C SER A 131 35.80 -3.01 17.49
N ALA A 132 34.72 -3.32 18.22
CA ALA A 132 34.70 -3.21 19.67
C ALA A 132 35.74 -4.12 20.33
N LEU A 133 35.79 -5.40 19.97
CA LEU A 133 36.79 -6.35 20.50
C LEU A 133 38.24 -5.91 20.19
N GLU A 134 38.51 -5.46 18.97
CA GLU A 134 39.83 -4.93 18.59
C GLU A 134 40.21 -3.70 19.44
N THR A 135 39.26 -2.79 19.71
CA THR A 135 39.51 -1.64 20.59
C THR A 135 39.80 -2.06 22.03
N GLU A 136 39.09 -3.05 22.56
CA GLU A 136 39.34 -3.59 23.91
C GLU A 136 40.73 -4.23 24.02
N GLU A 137 41.13 -5.03 23.02
CA GLU A 137 42.46 -5.62 22.96
C GLU A 137 43.58 -4.56 22.88
N LEU A 138 43.39 -3.51 22.08
CA LEU A 138 44.34 -2.40 21.98
C LEU A 138 44.48 -1.66 23.32
N ILE A 139 43.36 -1.39 24.00
CA ILE A 139 43.34 -0.78 25.34
C ILE A 139 44.08 -1.68 26.35
N ALA A 140 43.86 -3.00 26.31
CA ALA A 140 44.53 -3.95 27.19
C ALA A 140 46.05 -4.03 26.95
N LYS A 141 46.51 -4.02 25.69
CA LYS A 141 47.93 -3.96 25.32
C LYS A 141 48.58 -2.65 25.79
N LEU A 142 47.92 -1.51 25.60
CA LEU A 142 48.40 -0.20 26.06
C LEU A 142 48.52 -0.12 27.58
N LYS A 143 47.59 -0.75 28.33
CA LYS A 143 47.67 -0.88 29.79
C LYS A 143 48.90 -1.68 30.23
N LYS A 144 49.17 -2.82 29.59
CA LYS A 144 50.37 -3.64 29.89
C LYS A 144 51.68 -2.94 29.52
N ALA A 145 51.68 -2.10 28.48
CA ALA A 145 52.86 -1.39 28.00
C ALA A 145 53.20 -0.10 28.77
N GLY A 146 52.45 0.24 29.84
CA GLY A 146 52.75 1.40 30.70
C GLY A 146 52.56 2.78 30.05
N LYS A 147 51.86 2.88 28.91
CA LYS A 147 51.59 4.13 28.19
C LYS A 147 50.11 4.57 28.32
N ILE A 148 49.65 4.81 29.56
CA ILE A 148 48.22 5.03 29.84
C ILE A 148 47.79 6.51 29.80
N SER A 149 48.70 7.49 29.84
CA SER A 149 48.28 8.88 30.07
C SER A 149 47.65 9.62 28.89
N LEU A 150 47.87 9.21 27.63
CA LEU A 150 47.51 10.06 26.46
C LEU A 150 46.33 9.54 25.62
N ILE A 151 46.06 8.23 25.59
CA ILE A 151 45.09 7.63 24.65
C ILE A 151 43.68 7.49 25.25
N VAL A 152 43.55 7.21 26.55
CA VAL A 152 42.24 7.07 27.22
C VAL A 152 41.50 8.40 27.26
N GLY A 153 42.23 9.52 27.40
CA GLY A 153 41.65 10.87 27.31
C GLY A 153 41.10 11.18 25.91
N GLY A 154 41.80 10.78 24.84
CA GLY A 154 41.39 11.07 23.46
C GLY A 154 40.08 10.36 23.05
N VAL A 155 39.92 9.08 23.40
CA VAL A 155 38.74 8.30 22.99
C VAL A 155 37.46 8.73 23.75
N ILE A 156 37.58 9.07 25.03
CA ILE A 156 36.44 9.59 25.81
C ILE A 156 36.03 11.00 25.34
N ILE A 157 37.00 11.85 24.99
CA ILE A 157 36.72 13.22 24.51
C ILE A 157 36.06 13.21 23.12
N VAL A 158 36.48 12.32 22.21
CA VAL A 158 35.86 12.21 20.88
C VAL A 158 34.43 11.65 20.96
N GLY A 159 34.19 10.62 21.77
CA GLY A 159 32.84 10.06 21.96
C GLY A 159 31.86 11.02 22.65
N TYR A 160 32.30 11.70 23.72
CA TYR A 160 31.45 12.64 24.46
C TYR A 160 31.23 13.95 23.71
N GLY A 161 32.22 14.42 22.94
CA GLY A 161 32.11 15.58 22.06
C GLY A 161 31.09 15.37 20.95
N ILE A 162 31.10 14.20 20.29
CA ILE A 162 30.14 13.89 19.22
C ILE A 162 28.71 13.77 19.76
N TYR A 163 28.51 13.20 20.96
CA TYR A 163 27.18 13.03 21.57
C TYR A 163 26.53 14.35 22.01
N LYS A 164 27.33 15.35 22.46
CA LYS A 164 26.79 16.64 22.91
C LYS A 164 26.62 17.66 21.77
N VAL A 165 27.36 17.50 20.67
CA VAL A 165 27.33 18.42 19.52
C VAL A 165 26.27 18.02 18.50
N THR A 166 25.90 16.74 18.38
CA THR A 166 24.84 16.27 17.48
C THR A 166 23.47 16.96 17.66
N PRO A 167 22.92 17.15 18.87
CA PRO A 167 21.64 17.86 19.01
C PRO A 167 21.74 19.35 18.68
N LYS A 168 22.90 19.98 18.90
CA LYS A 168 23.11 21.40 18.58
C LYS A 168 23.33 21.66 17.09
N VAL A 169 24.04 20.78 16.39
CA VAL A 169 24.19 20.86 14.93
C VAL A 169 22.86 20.58 14.24
N LYS A 170 22.05 19.65 14.78
CA LYS A 170 20.71 19.37 14.27
C LYS A 170 19.73 20.53 14.52
N ALA A 171 19.84 21.21 15.66
CA ALA A 171 19.09 22.43 15.95
C ALA A 171 19.52 23.60 15.04
N TRP A 172 20.83 23.80 14.85
CA TRP A 172 21.35 24.84 13.97
C TRP A 172 20.97 24.63 12.49
N TRP A 173 21.00 23.38 11.99
CA TRP A 173 20.50 23.05 10.65
C TRP A 173 18.98 23.20 10.50
N ALA A 174 18.21 22.96 11.57
CA ALA A 174 16.77 23.18 11.56
C ALA A 174 16.42 24.68 11.54
N GLU A 175 17.20 25.50 12.25
CA GLU A 175 17.05 26.95 12.32
C GLU A 175 17.45 27.63 10.99
N HIS A 176 18.52 27.16 10.33
CA HIS A 176 18.91 27.65 9.00
C HIS A 176 17.92 27.25 7.90
N LYS A 177 17.33 26.05 7.94
CA LYS A 177 16.28 25.68 6.99
C LYS A 177 15.00 26.49 7.12
N HIS A 178 14.72 27.05 8.31
CA HIS A 178 13.55 27.89 8.53
C HIS A 178 13.78 29.32 8.01
N ASN A 179 15.00 29.85 8.11
CA ASN A 179 15.35 31.16 7.58
C ASN A 179 15.47 31.19 6.05
N GLU A 180 15.95 30.12 5.40
CA GLU A 180 15.96 30.03 3.93
C GLU A 180 14.54 29.95 3.34
N SER A 181 13.54 29.43 4.08
CA SER A 181 12.15 29.38 3.60
C SER A 181 11.37 30.68 3.81
N GLU A 182 11.77 31.52 4.77
CA GLU A 182 11.12 32.83 4.99
C GLU A 182 11.66 33.92 4.03
N GLU A 183 12.91 33.81 3.55
CA GLU A 183 13.43 34.74 2.54
C GLU A 183 12.95 34.41 1.11
N SER A 184 12.52 33.17 0.81
CA SER A 184 11.97 32.82 -0.52
C SER A 184 10.48 33.09 -0.71
N GLU A 185 9.75 33.48 0.33
CA GLU A 185 8.35 33.92 0.26
C GLU A 185 8.19 35.45 0.36
N ALA A 186 9.30 36.19 0.41
CA ALA A 186 9.34 37.66 0.47
C ALA A 186 9.87 38.35 -0.80
N GLU A 187 10.11 37.62 -1.89
CA GLU A 187 10.27 38.14 -3.27
C GLU A 187 9.05 37.78 -4.14
#